data_AF-A0A2N2G6J3-F1
#
_entry.id   AF-A0A2N2G6J3-F1
#
_cell.length_a   1.000
_cell.length_b   1.000
_cell.length_c   1.000
_cell.angle_alpha   90.00
_cell.angle_beta   90.00
_cell.angle_gamma   90.00
#
_symmetry.space_group_name_H-M   'P 1'
#
loop_
_entity.id
_entity.type
_entity.pdbx_description
1 polymer ?
#
loop_
_entity_poly.entity_id
_entity_poly.type
_entity_poly.pdbx_seq_one_letter_code
_entity_poly.pdbx_strand_id
1 'polypeptide(L)'
;VNGAVPITEMRDDYYELEQGRHRLIGQRTKTVFQIGDLVRVRLTSVEIPRRRINFSVEEKLARATDLVQAAPKKRTPSQAKPRKKSVAQPKKRPAPDK
;
A
#
# COMPACT_ATOMS: atom_id res chain seq x y z
N VAL A 1 5.96 24.80 5.13
CA VAL A 1 5.58 24.56 6.53
C VAL A 1 5.82 23.11 6.84
N ASN A 2 6.39 22.81 8.00
CA ASN A 2 6.87 21.49 8.39
C ASN A 2 6.62 21.35 9.90
N GLY A 3 6.31 20.13 10.34
CA GLY A 3 6.05 19.82 11.75
C GLY A 3 6.16 18.31 11.99
N ALA A 4 5.89 17.91 13.23
CA ALA A 4 6.07 16.53 13.69
C ALA A 4 4.76 15.93 14.18
N VAL A 5 4.59 14.64 13.97
CA VAL A 5 3.56 13.83 14.62
C VAL A 5 4.26 13.04 15.72
N PRO A 6 3.94 13.27 17.00
CA PRO A 6 4.40 12.41 18.07
C PRO A 6 3.80 11.00 17.93
N ILE A 7 4.61 9.95 18.09
CA ILE A 7 4.12 8.56 18.07
C ILE A 7 3.04 8.32 19.14
N THR A 8 3.12 9.03 20.26
CA THR A 8 2.10 8.97 21.34
C THR A 8 0.70 9.41 20.90
N GLU A 9 0.61 10.18 19.81
CA GLU A 9 -0.67 10.65 19.27
C GLU A 9 -1.26 9.67 18.25
N MET A 10 -0.49 8.66 17.82
CA MET A 10 -0.97 7.55 16.98
C MET A 10 -1.64 6.49 17.86
N ARG A 11 -2.86 6.78 18.32
CA ARG A 11 -3.62 5.94 19.28
C ARG A 11 -4.34 4.76 18.64
N ASP A 12 -4.23 4.62 17.33
CA ASP A 12 -4.91 3.63 16.51
C ASP A 12 -4.27 2.23 16.59
N ASP A 13 -2.94 2.17 16.78
CA ASP A 13 -2.18 0.92 16.87
C ASP A 13 -0.85 1.10 17.62
N TYR A 14 -0.18 -0.01 17.93
CA TYR A 14 1.20 -0.01 18.39
C TYR A 14 2.15 -0.06 17.18
N TYR A 15 3.01 0.94 17.05
CA TYR A 15 3.89 1.11 15.89
C TYR A 15 5.34 0.69 16.19
N GLU A 16 5.87 -0.20 15.37
CA GLU A 16 7.28 -0.60 15.38
C GLU A 16 8.06 0.17 14.32
N LEU A 17 9.25 0.67 14.68
CA LEU A 17 10.11 1.43 13.77
C LEU A 17 11.11 0.51 13.06
N GLU A 18 10.94 0.36 11.75
CA GLU A 18 11.93 -0.26 10.86
C GLU A 18 12.91 0.81 10.35
N GLN A 19 14.00 1.02 11.10
CA GLN A 19 14.96 2.09 10.82
C GLN A 19 15.55 2.03 9.40
N GLY A 20 15.96 0.85 8.94
CA GLY A 20 16.62 0.69 7.64
C GLY A 20 15.76 1.05 6.43
N ARG A 21 14.43 1.13 6.59
CA ARG A 21 13.48 1.51 5.53
C ARG A 21 12.76 2.82 5.81
N HIS A 22 13.02 3.45 6.95
CA HIS A 22 12.31 4.62 7.46
C HIS A 22 10.79 4.42 7.45
N ARG A 23 10.33 3.33 8.08
CA ARG A 23 8.90 2.97 8.15
C ARG A 23 8.45 2.70 9.58
N LEU A 24 7.21 3.06 9.86
CA LEU A 24 6.48 2.65 11.06
C LEU A 24 5.46 1.59 10.66
N ILE A 25 5.47 0.45 11.34
CA ILE A 25 4.61 -0.71 11.04
C ILE A 25 3.69 -0.95 12.24
N GLY A 26 2.38 -0.82 12.02
CA GLY A 26 1.37 -1.13 13.02
C GLY A 26 1.31 -2.63 13.30
N GLN A 27 1.31 -3.02 14.57
CA GLN A 27 1.32 -4.43 14.96
C GLN A 27 -0.01 -5.13 14.66
N ARG A 28 -1.15 -4.49 14.97
CA ARG A 28 -2.50 -5.05 14.82
C ARG A 28 -3.07 -4.83 13.42
N THR A 29 -2.98 -3.60 12.92
CA THR A 29 -3.57 -3.16 11.64
C THR A 29 -2.67 -3.47 10.46
N LYS A 30 -1.37 -3.71 10.69
CA LYS A 30 -0.34 -3.81 9.64
C LYS A 30 -0.26 -2.55 8.76
N THR A 31 -0.77 -1.42 9.25
CA THR A 31 -0.65 -0.13 8.57
C THR A 31 0.81 0.28 8.56
N VAL A 32 1.35 0.57 7.38
CA VAL A 32 2.74 1.00 7.23
C VAL A 32 2.78 2.46 6.86
N PHE A 33 3.31 3.32 7.73
CA PHE A 33 3.64 4.71 7.41
C PHE A 33 5.09 4.80 6.98
N GLN A 34 5.34 5.38 5.82
CA GLN A 34 6.69 5.58 5.33
C GLN A 34 6.85 6.97 4.71
N ILE A 35 8.11 7.36 4.49
CA ILE A 35 8.43 8.59 3.78
C ILE A 35 7.80 8.55 2.37
N GLY A 36 7.12 9.64 2.00
CA GLY A 36 6.44 9.79 0.71
C GLY A 36 4.97 9.34 0.67
N ASP A 37 4.45 8.78 1.77
CA ASP A 37 3.02 8.52 1.90
C ASP A 37 2.26 9.84 2.07
N LEU A 38 1.06 9.93 1.50
CA LEU A 38 0.14 11.03 1.75
C LEU A 38 -0.69 10.70 2.98
N VAL A 39 -0.83 11.67 3.88
CA VAL A 39 -1.56 11.53 5.15
C VAL A 39 -2.37 12.79 5.41
N ARG A 40 -3.59 12.61 5.91
CA ARG A 40 -4.40 13.67 6.47
C ARG A 40 -4.02 13.84 7.93
N VAL A 41 -3.67 15.07 8.27
CA VAL A 41 -3.23 15.45 9.60
C VAL A 41 -4.06 16.61 10.13
N ARG A 42 -4.24 16.64 11.45
CA ARG A 42 -4.88 17.74 12.15
C ARG A 42 -3.84 18.47 13.00
N LEU A 43 -3.94 19.80 13.05
CA LEU A 43 -3.07 20.63 13.88
C LEU A 43 -3.49 20.52 15.35
N THR A 44 -2.56 20.08 16.21
CA THR A 44 -2.82 19.87 17.64
C THR A 44 -2.31 21.04 18.47
N SER A 45 -1.06 21.46 18.28
CA SER A 45 -0.51 22.63 18.97
C SER A 45 0.62 23.31 18.19
N VAL A 46 0.84 24.58 18.52
CA VAL A 46 1.94 25.39 17.95
C VAL A 46 2.75 25.99 19.10
N GLU A 47 4.01 25.61 19.19
CA GLU A 47 4.97 26.22 20.13
C GLU A 47 5.81 27.26 19.39
N ILE A 48 5.36 28.51 19.42
CA ILE A 48 6.05 29.65 18.78
C ILE A 48 7.51 29.80 19.27
N PRO A 49 7.81 29.72 20.59
CA PRO A 49 9.19 29.91 21.07
C PRO A 49 10.17 28.88 20.53
N ARG A 50 9.70 27.63 20.33
CA ARG A 50 10.50 26.52 19.82
C ARG A 50 10.36 26.32 18.32
N ARG A 51 9.51 27.10 17.65
CA ARG A 51 9.10 26.93 16.25
C ARG A 51 8.67 25.50 15.94
N ARG A 52 7.98 24.85 16.87
CA ARG A 52 7.49 23.46 16.72
C ARG A 52 6.00 23.45 16.45
N ILE A 53 5.61 22.63 15.48
CA ILE A 53 4.23 22.39 15.13
C ILE A 53 3.95 20.91 15.35
N ASN A 54 2.98 20.61 16.21
CA ASN A 54 2.57 19.26 16.53
C ASN A 54 1.27 18.91 15.79
N PHE A 55 1.27 17.76 15.14
CA PHE A 55 0.13 17.24 14.41
C PHE A 55 -0.33 15.89 14.98
N SER A 56 -1.60 15.56 14.73
CA SER A 56 -2.14 14.21 14.88
C SER A 56 -2.52 13.64 13.51
N VAL A 57 -2.41 12.32 13.35
CA VAL A 57 -2.82 11.62 12.11
C VAL A 57 -4.28 11.22 12.23
N GLU A 58 -5.10 11.61 11.25
CA GLU A 58 -6.51 11.21 11.19
C GLU A 58 -6.72 10.05 10.20
N GLU A 59 -6.08 10.14 9.03
CA GLU A 59 -6.27 9.17 7.96
C GLU A 59 -5.01 9.03 7.11
N LYS A 60 -4.69 7.78 6.75
CA LYS A 60 -3.63 7.49 5.80
C LYS A 60 -4.20 7.38 4.38
N LEU A 61 -3.67 8.16 3.45
CA LEU A 61 -3.99 8.07 2.04
C LEU A 61 -3.01 7.15 1.30
N ALA A 62 -3.38 6.79 0.07
CA ALA A 62 -2.52 6.07 -0.86
C ALA A 62 -1.27 6.90 -1.19
N ARG A 63 -0.19 6.24 -1.63
CA ARG A 63 1.02 6.96 -2.04
C ARG A 63 0.73 7.86 -3.22
N ALA A 64 1.45 8.97 -3.28
CA ALA A 64 1.42 9.85 -4.44
C ALA A 64 1.73 9.10 -5.76
N THR A 65 2.60 8.08 -5.72
CA THR A 65 2.91 7.24 -6.89
C THR A 65 1.74 6.38 -7.36
N ASP A 66 0.89 5.91 -6.43
CA ASP A 66 -0.26 5.07 -6.76
C ASP A 66 -1.37 5.90 -7.41
N LEU A 67 -1.55 7.15 -6.96
CA LEU A 67 -2.51 8.09 -7.54
C LEU A 67 -2.16 8.48 -8.98
N VAL A 68 -0.86 8.52 -9.34
CA VAL A 68 -0.41 8.80 -10.71
C VAL A 68 -0.55 7.57 -11.63
N GLN A 69 -0.42 6.36 -11.08
CA GLN A 69 -0.59 5.12 -11.86
C GLN A 69 -2.06 4.68 -12.04
N ALA A 70 -3.00 5.27 -11.30
CA ALA A 70 -4.43 5.06 -11.49
C ALA A 70 -5.00 5.75 -12.76
N ALA A 71 -4.19 6.52 -13.49
CA ALA A 71 -4.57 6.98 -14.82
C ALA A 71 -4.67 5.76 -15.76
N PRO A 72 -5.81 5.53 -16.44
CA PRO A 72 -5.99 4.35 -17.26
C PRO A 72 -4.99 4.40 -18.41
N LYS A 73 -3.96 3.54 -18.37
CA LYS A 73 -3.23 3.17 -19.58
C LYS A 73 -4.26 2.56 -20.52
N LYS A 74 -4.77 3.35 -21.47
CA LYS A 74 -5.54 2.89 -22.63
C LYS A 74 -4.68 1.84 -23.36
N ARG A 75 -4.86 0.57 -22.99
CA ARG A 75 -4.33 -0.56 -23.74
C ARG A 75 -5.16 -0.61 -25.01
N THR A 76 -4.59 -0.09 -26.09
CA THR A 76 -5.08 -0.30 -27.46
C THR A 76 -5.26 -1.81 -27.68
N PRO A 77 -6.43 -2.30 -28.11
CA PRO A 77 -6.62 -3.69 -28.47
C PRO A 77 -6.01 -3.90 -29.85
N SER A 78 -4.71 -4.19 -29.91
CA SER A 78 -4.06 -4.54 -31.17
C SER A 78 -3.55 -5.98 -31.10
N GLN A 79 -4.11 -6.78 -32.00
CA GLN A 79 -3.69 -8.10 -32.46
C GLN A 79 -4.27 -9.33 -31.76
N ALA A 80 -5.52 -9.59 -32.14
CA ALA A 80 -5.98 -10.95 -32.43
C ALA A 80 -4.97 -11.68 -33.35
N LYS A 81 -4.53 -12.88 -32.94
CA LYS A 81 -4.09 -13.94 -33.86
C LYS A 81 -4.85 -15.24 -33.56
N PRO A 82 -5.23 -16.00 -34.61
CA PRO A 82 -6.36 -16.91 -34.58
C PRO A 82 -6.06 -18.28 -33.96
N ARG A 83 -7.13 -18.90 -33.47
CA ARG A 83 -7.23 -20.27 -32.93
C ARG A 83 -6.67 -21.30 -33.93
N LYS A 84 -5.85 -22.24 -33.47
CA LYS A 84 -5.77 -23.59 -34.06
C LYS A 84 -6.36 -24.60 -33.08
N LYS A 85 -7.47 -25.22 -33.48
CA LYS A 85 -8.06 -26.41 -32.87
C LYS A 85 -7.30 -27.64 -33.40
N SER A 86 -6.82 -28.50 -32.50
CA SER A 86 -6.47 -29.91 -32.78
C SER A 86 -6.82 -30.69 -31.50
N VAL A 87 -8.08 -31.14 -31.41
CA VAL A 87 -8.51 -32.53 -31.63
C VAL A 87 -8.03 -33.48 -30.53
N ALA A 88 -9.04 -33.89 -29.74
CA ALA A 88 -9.20 -35.01 -28.82
C ALA A 88 -8.04 -36.01 -28.59
N GLN A 89 -7.69 -36.21 -27.32
CA GLN A 89 -7.14 -37.48 -26.82
C GLN A 89 -8.27 -38.30 -26.15
N PRO A 90 -8.53 -39.56 -26.57
CA PRO A 90 -9.43 -40.45 -25.87
C PRO A 90 -8.73 -41.24 -24.75
N LYS A 91 -9.54 -41.57 -23.75
CA LYS A 91 -9.24 -42.24 -22.49
C LYS A 91 -8.58 -43.62 -22.65
N LYS A 92 -7.69 -44.01 -21.72
CA LYS A 92 -7.49 -45.42 -21.35
C LYS A 92 -7.60 -45.59 -19.84
N ARG A 93 -8.40 -46.60 -19.46
CA ARG A 93 -8.82 -47.02 -18.10
C ARG A 93 -7.67 -47.76 -17.39
N PRO A 94 -7.68 -47.88 -16.05
CA PRO A 94 -6.69 -48.63 -15.30
C PRO A 94 -6.89 -50.14 -15.47
N ALA A 95 -5.81 -50.93 -15.41
CA ALA A 95 -5.85 -52.38 -15.37
C ALA A 95 -5.51 -52.90 -13.95
N PRO A 96 -6.16 -53.96 -13.46
CA PRO A 96 -5.89 -54.54 -12.14
C PRO A 96 -4.84 -55.69 -12.17
N ASP A 97 -4.24 -55.89 -11.00
CA ASP A 97 -3.47 -57.00 -10.39
C ASP A 97 -2.85 -58.15 -11.21
N LYS A 98 -1.62 -58.50 -10.80
CA LYS A 98 -1.13 -59.87 -10.72
C LYS A 98 -0.12 -60.02 -9.59
#